data_AF-A0A839GYZ0-F1
#
_entry.id   AF-A0A839GYZ0-F1
#
_cell.length_a   1.000
_cell.length_b   1.000
_cell.length_c   1.000
_cell.angle_alpha   90.00
_cell.angle_beta   90.00
_cell.angle_gamma   90.00
#
_symmetry.space_group_name_H-M   'P 1'
#
loop_
_entity.id
_entity.type
_entity.pdbx_description
1 polymer ?
#
loop_
_entity_poly.entity_id
_entity_poly.type
_entity_poly.pdbx_seq_one_letter_code
_entity_poly.pdbx_strand_id
1 'polypeptide(L)'
;MKRSLTIFLLILLSSCSKREDIVFSAFDELHYLQLYDKNSDFEILYNGVNTAKGKYLVKNDTIYLNYDSGQFLNRDNQKSEEADKLLTRQVKIDRRTGRIQAVDDKNFCANINIDRLKNL
;
A
#
# COMPACT_ATOMS: atom_id res chain seq x y z
N MET A 1 -44.37 -24.79 12.61
CA MET A 1 -43.15 -24.74 11.77
C MET A 1 -42.48 -23.38 11.97
N LYS A 2 -41.55 -23.28 12.94
CA LYS A 2 -40.90 -22.01 13.32
C LYS A 2 -39.44 -22.27 13.72
N ARG A 3 -38.61 -22.80 12.82
CA ARG A 3 -37.16 -23.01 13.07
C ARG A 3 -36.34 -22.98 11.78
N SER A 4 -36.47 -21.95 10.96
CA SER A 4 -35.58 -21.79 9.78
C SER A 4 -35.34 -20.32 9.41
N LEU A 5 -35.23 -19.42 10.39
CA LEU A 5 -35.03 -17.99 10.10
C LEU A 5 -33.95 -17.33 10.98
N THR A 6 -32.89 -18.06 11.35
CA THR A 6 -31.82 -17.49 12.19
C THR A 6 -30.42 -17.67 11.59
N ILE A 7 -30.25 -18.46 10.53
CA ILE A 7 -28.91 -18.75 9.99
C ILE A 7 -28.50 -17.78 8.87
N PHE A 8 -29.45 -17.17 8.16
CA PHE A 8 -29.13 -16.31 7.00
C PHE A 8 -28.60 -14.92 7.36
N LEU A 9 -28.75 -14.46 8.61
CA LEU A 9 -28.32 -13.12 9.03
C LEU A 9 -26.84 -13.03 9.41
N LEU A 10 -26.15 -14.17 9.59
CA LEU A 10 -24.72 -14.21 9.95
C LEU A 10 -23.77 -14.12 8.75
N ILE A 11 -24.27 -14.32 7.53
CA ILE A 11 -23.43 -14.37 6.31
C ILE A 11 -23.25 -12.98 5.67
N LEU A 12 -23.98 -11.95 6.13
CA LEU A 12 -23.93 -10.58 5.58
C LEU A 12 -22.97 -9.64 6.32
N LEU A 13 -22.24 -10.11 7.34
CA LEU A 13 -21.24 -9.32 8.06
C LEU A 13 -19.80 -9.54 7.57
N SER A 14 -19.58 -10.27 6.47
CA SER A 14 -18.34 -10.22 5.69
C SER A 14 -18.23 -8.91 4.90
N SER A 15 -18.50 -7.81 5.60
CA SER A 15 -18.20 -6.43 5.26
C SER A 15 -16.76 -6.32 4.78
N CYS A 16 -16.52 -5.37 3.87
CA CYS A 16 -15.20 -4.80 3.56
C CYS A 16 -14.40 -4.56 4.85
N SER A 17 -13.67 -5.57 5.34
CA SER A 17 -12.82 -5.40 6.49
C SER A 17 -11.57 -4.69 5.99
N LYS A 18 -11.48 -3.41 6.33
CA LYS A 18 -10.24 -2.68 6.19
C LYS A 18 -9.20 -3.42 7.03
N ARG A 19 -8.05 -3.77 6.45
CA ARG A 19 -6.95 -4.40 7.20
C ARG A 19 -6.61 -3.54 8.42
N GLU A 20 -6.63 -4.16 9.60
CA GLU A 20 -6.39 -3.47 10.88
C GLU A 20 -4.91 -3.44 11.28
N ASP A 21 -4.06 -4.16 10.54
CA ASP A 21 -2.63 -4.33 10.82
C ASP A 21 -1.75 -3.29 10.12
N ILE A 22 -2.27 -2.08 9.90
CA ILE A 22 -1.49 -0.96 9.34
C ILE A 22 -0.45 -0.49 10.36
N VAL A 23 0.83 -0.53 9.97
CA VAL A 23 1.97 -0.04 10.77
C VAL A 23 2.49 1.29 10.27
N PHE A 24 2.25 1.61 9.00
CA PHE A 24 2.63 2.89 8.42
C PHE A 24 1.61 3.31 7.38
N SER A 25 1.27 4.59 7.34
CA SER A 25 0.46 5.16 6.28
C SER A 25 0.88 6.58 5.98
N ALA A 26 0.92 6.92 4.70
CA ALA A 26 1.08 8.28 4.23
C ALA A 26 0.17 8.51 3.02
N PHE A 27 -0.39 9.70 2.89
CA PHE A 27 -1.21 10.06 1.73
C PHE A 27 -1.18 11.57 1.41
N ASP A 28 -1.56 11.90 0.19
CA ASP A 28 -2.01 13.22 -0.27
C ASP A 28 -3.17 13.04 -1.27
N GLU A 29 -3.46 14.05 -2.12
CA GLU A 29 -4.55 13.98 -3.10
C GLU A 29 -4.31 12.96 -4.23
N LEU A 30 -3.05 12.62 -4.55
CA LEU A 30 -2.67 11.81 -5.72
C LEU A 30 -1.88 10.55 -5.37
N HIS A 31 -1.39 10.44 -4.13
CA HIS A 31 -0.50 9.38 -3.67
C HIS A 31 -0.97 8.82 -2.32
N TYR A 32 -0.79 7.52 -2.13
CA TYR A 32 -0.71 6.96 -0.79
C TYR A 32 0.26 5.79 -0.75
N LEU A 33 0.79 5.52 0.43
CA LEU A 33 1.52 4.30 0.77
C LEU A 33 0.97 3.77 2.10
N GLN A 34 0.56 2.50 2.12
CA GLN A 34 0.19 1.78 3.32
C GLN A 34 1.10 0.57 3.48
N LEU A 35 1.69 0.42 4.67
CA LEU A 35 2.45 -0.75 5.06
C LEU A 35 1.69 -1.52 6.13
N TYR A 36 1.65 -2.83 5.94
CA TYR A 36 0.97 -3.75 6.83
C TYR A 36 2.00 -4.62 7.56
N ASP A 37 1.73 -4.91 8.83
CA ASP A 37 2.63 -5.72 9.66
C ASP A 37 2.75 -7.15 9.11
N LYS A 38 1.60 -7.77 8.86
CA LYS A 38 1.55 -9.18 8.47
C LYS A 38 2.17 -9.37 7.10
N ASN A 39 3.17 -10.25 7.05
CA ASN A 39 3.96 -10.63 5.88
C ASN A 39 4.71 -9.47 5.19
N SER A 40 4.85 -8.33 5.87
CA SER A 40 5.50 -7.13 5.31
C SER A 40 4.89 -6.70 3.96
N ASP A 41 3.56 -6.70 3.87
CA ASP A 41 2.84 -6.28 2.67
C ASP A 41 2.77 -4.75 2.56
N PHE A 42 2.73 -4.24 1.33
CA PHE A 42 2.36 -2.84 1.09
C PHE A 42 1.30 -2.70 0.00
N GLU A 43 0.66 -1.54 0.00
CA GLU A 43 -0.16 -1.03 -1.09
C GLU A 43 0.19 0.43 -1.36
N ILE A 44 0.34 0.79 -2.63
CA ILE A 44 0.71 2.14 -3.08
C ILE A 44 -0.25 2.61 -4.18
N LEU A 45 -0.73 3.84 -4.08
CA LEU A 45 -1.37 4.56 -5.18
C LEU A 45 -0.34 5.42 -5.88
N TYR A 46 -0.25 5.29 -7.19
CA TYR A 46 0.52 6.14 -8.07
C TYR A 46 -0.41 6.79 -9.08
N ASN A 47 0.03 7.90 -9.66
CA ASN A 47 -0.68 8.67 -10.70
C ASN A 47 -2.17 9.01 -10.43
N GLY A 48 -2.60 8.99 -9.17
CA GLY A 48 -3.97 9.32 -8.74
C GLY A 48 -5.03 8.24 -8.99
N VAL A 49 -4.77 7.21 -9.80
CA VAL A 49 -5.80 6.21 -10.18
C VAL A 49 -5.34 4.76 -10.10
N ASN A 50 -4.05 4.48 -10.17
CA ASN A 50 -3.56 3.11 -10.22
C ASN A 50 -2.96 2.68 -8.88
N THR A 51 -3.28 1.46 -8.45
CA THR A 51 -2.68 0.86 -7.26
C THR A 51 -1.72 -0.27 -7.62
N ALA A 52 -0.73 -0.48 -6.75
CA ALA A 52 0.20 -1.59 -6.83
C ALA A 52 0.52 -2.11 -5.43
N LYS A 53 0.93 -3.37 -5.33
CA LYS A 53 1.18 -4.09 -4.08
C LYS A 53 2.45 -4.93 -4.18
N GLY A 54 2.94 -5.32 -3.02
CA GLY A 54 4.03 -6.27 -2.91
C GLY A 54 4.57 -6.33 -1.49
N LYS A 55 5.87 -6.57 -1.36
CA LYS A 55 6.60 -6.67 -0.11
C LYS A 55 7.47 -5.46 0.14
N TYR A 56 7.60 -5.07 1.40
CA TYR A 56 8.52 -4.01 1.80
C TYR A 56 9.60 -4.49 2.75
N LEU A 57 10.70 -3.74 2.79
CA LEU A 57 11.74 -3.81 3.81
C LEU A 57 12.00 -2.39 4.29
N VAL A 58 12.15 -2.19 5.60
CA VAL A 58 12.59 -0.91 6.17
C VAL A 58 14.05 -1.04 6.59
N LYS A 59 14.89 -0.10 6.14
CA LYS A 59 16.26 0.02 6.62
C LYS A 59 16.56 1.49 6.88
N ASN A 60 16.92 1.80 8.12
CA ASN A 60 17.03 3.17 8.62
C ASN A 60 15.72 3.93 8.37
N ASP A 61 15.78 5.02 7.60
CA ASP A 61 14.62 5.85 7.24
C ASP A 61 14.20 5.63 5.78
N THR A 62 14.47 4.45 5.20
CA THR A 62 14.11 4.13 3.83
C THR A 62 13.29 2.86 3.76
N ILE A 63 12.13 2.96 3.10
CA ILE A 63 11.25 1.85 2.77
C ILE A 63 11.62 1.40 1.35
N TYR A 64 12.04 0.15 1.22
CA TYR A 64 12.34 -0.52 -0.04
C TYR A 64 11.11 -1.31 -0.48
N LEU A 65 10.67 -1.10 -1.73
CA LEU A 65 9.43 -1.69 -2.27
C LEU A 65 9.75 -2.72 -3.34
N ASN A 66 9.35 -3.97 -3.10
CA ASN A 66 9.45 -5.08 -4.03
C ASN A 66 8.04 -5.52 -4.46
N TYR A 67 7.71 -5.27 -5.73
CA TYR A 67 6.36 -5.42 -6.24
C TYR A 67 6.08 -6.85 -6.72
N ASP A 68 4.82 -7.29 -6.59
CA ASP A 68 4.44 -8.64 -7.04
C ASP A 68 4.53 -8.80 -8.56
N SER A 69 4.98 -9.97 -9.00
CA SER A 69 5.02 -10.34 -10.42
C SER A 69 3.61 -10.43 -10.98
N GLY A 70 3.31 -9.68 -12.04
CA GLY A 70 2.02 -9.74 -12.75
C GLY A 70 1.17 -8.47 -12.62
N GLN A 71 1.48 -7.57 -11.68
CA GLN A 71 0.77 -6.29 -11.55
C GLN A 71 1.16 -5.26 -12.60
N PHE A 72 2.18 -5.58 -13.39
CA PHE A 72 2.67 -4.76 -14.49
C PHE A 72 2.32 -5.37 -15.82
N LEU A 73 1.23 -6.12 -15.94
CA LEU A 73 0.82 -6.68 -17.22
C LEU A 73 -0.22 -5.75 -17.87
N ASN A 74 0.01 -5.35 -19.11
CA ASN A 74 -1.00 -4.69 -19.93
C ASN A 74 -2.08 -5.70 -20.36
N ARG A 75 -3.11 -5.25 -21.12
CA ARG A 75 -4.20 -6.12 -21.61
C ARG A 75 -3.72 -7.33 -22.41
N ASP A 76 -2.50 -7.27 -22.97
CA ASP A 76 -1.87 -8.31 -23.77
C ASP A 76 -0.87 -9.16 -22.98
N ASN A 77 -0.89 -9.09 -21.64
CA ASN A 77 0.06 -9.77 -20.76
C ASN A 77 1.54 -9.41 -21.00
N GLN A 78 1.81 -8.21 -21.48
CA GLN A 78 3.18 -7.68 -21.61
C GLN A 78 3.51 -6.76 -20.45
N LYS A 79 4.80 -6.70 -20.09
CA LYS A 79 5.29 -5.82 -19.03
C LYS A 79 5.01 -4.35 -19.40
N SER A 80 4.21 -3.65 -18.60
CA SER A 80 3.90 -2.24 -18.72
C SER A 80 5.14 -1.44 -18.38
N GLU A 81 5.82 -0.94 -19.42
CA GLU A 81 6.94 -0.01 -19.27
C GLU A 81 6.53 1.26 -18.52
N GLU A 82 5.25 1.65 -18.62
CA GLU A 82 4.71 2.83 -17.96
C GLU A 82 4.71 2.66 -16.43
N ALA A 83 4.32 1.49 -15.93
CA ALA A 83 4.32 1.23 -14.50
C ALA A 83 5.75 1.24 -13.91
N ASP A 84 6.73 0.64 -14.60
CA ASP A 84 8.14 0.69 -14.18
C ASP A 84 8.73 2.12 -14.26
N LYS A 85 8.21 2.97 -15.15
CA LYS A 85 8.60 4.38 -15.23
C LYS A 85 8.00 5.23 -14.10
N LEU A 86 6.83 4.88 -13.57
CA LEU A 86 6.13 5.69 -12.57
C LEU A 86 6.35 5.23 -11.12
N LEU A 87 6.55 3.94 -10.89
CA LEU A 87 6.60 3.38 -9.54
C LEU A 87 7.97 3.56 -8.89
N THR A 88 7.96 4.10 -7.66
CA THR A 88 9.15 4.20 -6.82
C THR A 88 9.48 2.87 -6.17
N ARG A 89 10.76 2.52 -6.12
CA ARG A 89 11.27 1.34 -5.42
C ARG A 89 11.84 1.69 -4.05
N GLN A 90 12.00 2.97 -3.75
CA GLN A 90 12.63 3.44 -2.54
C GLN A 90 12.01 4.75 -2.07
N VAL A 91 11.48 4.73 -0.86
CA VAL A 91 10.79 5.86 -0.25
C VAL A 91 11.50 6.26 1.04
N LYS A 92 11.99 7.49 1.11
CA LYS A 92 12.59 8.04 2.33
C LYS A 92 11.53 8.65 3.23
N ILE A 93 11.63 8.33 4.52
CA ILE A 93 10.80 8.86 5.58
C ILE A 93 11.50 10.07 6.20
N ASP A 94 10.97 11.28 5.95
CA ASP A 94 11.38 12.47 6.69
C ASP A 94 10.40 12.73 7.83
N ARG A 95 10.79 12.26 9.02
CA ARG A 95 9.99 12.43 10.23
C ARG A 95 10.05 13.84 10.81
N ARG A 96 11.01 14.66 10.40
CA ARG A 96 11.08 16.06 10.85
C ARG A 96 10.02 16.89 10.13
N THR A 97 9.82 16.63 8.84
CA THR A 97 8.78 17.30 8.05
C THR A 97 7.44 16.56 8.07
N GLY A 98 7.40 15.33 8.58
CA GLY A 98 6.21 14.49 8.57
C GLY A 98 5.82 14.04 7.15
N ARG A 99 6.81 13.81 6.28
CA ARG A 99 6.58 13.48 4.86
C ARG A 99 7.38 12.26 4.43
N ILE A 100 6.91 11.64 3.36
CA ILE A 100 7.70 10.67 2.59
C ILE A 100 7.95 11.19 1.18
N GLN A 101 9.04 10.74 0.58
CA GLN A 101 9.37 11.05 -0.81
C GLN A 101 10.15 9.90 -1.46
N ALA A 102 9.94 9.67 -2.76
CA ALA A 102 10.81 8.80 -3.53
C ALA A 102 12.27 9.28 -3.51
N VAL A 103 13.21 8.34 -3.59
CA VAL A 103 14.65 8.65 -3.75
C VAL A 103 15.21 8.23 -5.11
N ASP A 104 14.39 7.62 -5.95
CA ASP A 104 14.75 7.10 -7.28
C ASP A 104 14.15 7.96 -8.40
N ASP A 105 14.12 9.28 -8.20
CA ASP A 105 13.67 10.31 -9.15
C ASP A 105 12.22 10.13 -9.65
N LYS A 106 11.40 9.34 -8.96
CA LYS A 106 9.97 9.21 -9.23
C LYS A 106 9.18 10.35 -8.59
N ASN A 107 8.10 10.76 -9.25
CA ASN A 107 7.18 11.73 -8.68
C ASN A 107 6.24 11.04 -7.68
N PHE A 108 6.72 10.85 -6.46
CA PHE A 108 5.95 10.29 -5.36
C PHE A 108 6.33 10.98 -4.06
N CYS A 109 5.36 11.63 -3.42
CA CYS A 109 5.50 12.19 -2.08
C CYS A 109 4.15 12.15 -1.38
N ALA A 110 4.14 12.13 -0.04
CA ALA A 110 2.90 12.11 0.73
C ALA A 110 3.15 12.58 2.16
N ASN A 111 2.08 12.99 2.86
CA ASN A 111 2.15 13.33 4.28
C ASN A 111 1.95 12.06 5.13
N ILE A 112 2.77 11.90 6.17
CA ILE A 112 2.67 10.77 7.10
C ILE A 112 1.41 10.95 7.95
N ASN A 113 0.58 9.91 8.00
CA ASN A 113 -0.61 9.84 8.84
C ASN A 113 -0.46 8.84 10.00
N ILE A 114 0.21 7.71 9.77
CA ILE A 114 0.51 6.70 10.80
C ILE A 114 1.98 6.33 10.67
N ASP A 115 2.72 6.32 11.78
CA ASP A 115 4.09 5.81 11.85
C ASP A 115 4.28 5.02 13.14
N ARG A 116 4.05 3.69 13.07
CA ARG A 116 4.33 2.72 14.13
C ARG A 116 5.66 1.99 13.89
N LEU A 117 6.39 2.30 12.82
CA LEU A 117 7.68 1.68 12.50
C LEU A 117 8.76 2.00 13.53
N LYS A 118 8.62 3.11 14.29
CA LYS A 118 9.54 3.46 15.38
C LYS A 118 9.55 2.47 16.54
N ASN A 119 8.52 1.63 16.64
CA ASN A 119 8.32 0.69 17.75
C ASN A 119 8.58 -0.78 17.34
N LEU A 120 9.10 -1.00 16.12
CA LEU A 120 9.54 -2.30 15.60
C LEU A 120 11.07 -2.37 15.62
#